data_AF-A8V5L4-F1
#
_entry.id   AF-A8V5L4-F1
#
_cell.length_a   1.000
_cell.length_b   1.000
_cell.length_c   1.000
_cell.angle_alpha   90.00
_cell.angle_beta   90.00
_cell.angle_gamma   90.00
#
_symmetry.space_group_name_H-M   'P 1'
#
loop_
_entity.id
_entity.type
_entity.pdbx_description
1 polymer ?
#
loop_
_entity_poly.entity_id
_entity_poly.type
_entity_poly.pdbx_seq_one_letter_code
_entity_poly.pdbx_strand_id
1 'polypeptide(L)' 'MKIVIDVSNEGKAKHLIDILKDIPYVKNIKVEPEKKKGRPDFESVFGIWKDRDITIENIRKKAWGRIVK' A
#
# COMPACT_ATOMS: atom_id res chain seq x y z
N MET A 1 -22.91 14.41 2.80
CA MET A 1 -22.40 13.70 1.61
C MET A 1 -20.88 13.80 1.59
N LYS A 2 -20.16 12.72 1.27
CA LYS A 2 -18.69 12.71 1.19
C LYS A 2 -18.31 12.39 -0.25
N ILE A 3 -17.44 13.21 -0.84
CA ILE A 3 -16.89 13.02 -2.19
C ILE A 3 -15.39 12.82 -2.02
N VAL A 4 -14.84 11.79 -2.67
CA VAL A 4 -13.40 11.50 -2.71
C VAL A 4 -12.97 11.59 -4.17
N ILE A 5 -11.91 12.35 -4.45
CA ILE A 5 -11.40 12.59 -5.79
C ILE A 5 -9.94 12.18 -5.80
N ASP A 6 -9.60 11.14 -6.56
CA ASP A 6 -8.23 10.71 -6.77
C ASP A 6 -7.63 11.46 -7.97
N VAL A 7 -6.49 12.12 -7.77
CA VAL A 7 -5.81 12.92 -8.79
C VAL A 7 -4.41 12.36 -9.01
N SER A 8 -4.14 11.85 -10.21
CA SER A 8 -2.86 11.21 -10.54
C SER A 8 -1.69 12.19 -10.74
N ASN A 9 -1.97 13.50 -10.84
CA ASN A 9 -0.97 14.52 -11.10
C ASN A 9 -1.00 15.60 -10.00
N GLU A 10 0.03 15.60 -9.16
CA GLU A 10 0.15 16.51 -8.01
C GLU A 10 0.14 17.99 -8.43
N GLY A 11 0.73 18.33 -9.58
CA GLY A 11 0.74 19.71 -10.09
C GLY A 11 -0.66 20.22 -10.45
N LYS A 12 -1.50 19.35 -11.02
CA LYS A 12 -2.91 19.67 -11.33
C LYS A 12 -3.81 19.62 -10.11
N ALA A 13 -3.45 18.84 -9.09
CA ALA A 13 -4.21 18.75 -7.85
C ALA A 13 -4.31 20.11 -7.13
N LYS A 14 -3.23 20.91 -7.17
CA LYS A 14 -3.22 22.25 -6.58
C LYS A 14 -4.26 23.18 -7.23
N HIS A 15 -4.31 23.20 -8.56
CA HIS A 15 -5.32 23.97 -9.30
C HIS A 15 -6.75 23.52 -9.00
N LEU A 16 -6.97 22.21 -8.87
CA LEU A 16 -8.28 21.66 -8.50
C LEU A 16 -8.71 22.13 -7.10
N ILE A 17 -7.80 22.14 -6.13
CA ILE A 17 -8.06 22.60 -4.77
C ILE A 17 -8.46 24.08 -4.77
N ASP A 18 -7.78 24.91 -5.56
CA ASP A 18 -8.09 26.34 -5.64
C ASP A 18 -9.49 26.58 -6.21
N ILE A 19 -9.87 25.86 -7.27
CA ILE A 19 -11.24 25.91 -7.82
C ILE A 19 -12.26 25.47 -6.75
N LEU A 20 -11.98 24.40 -6.01
CA LEU A 20 -12.90 23.87 -5.00
C LEU A 20 -13.10 24.82 -3.81
N LYS A 21 -12.10 25.65 -3.48
CA LYS A 21 -12.20 26.66 -2.41
C LYS A 21 -13.13 27.81 -2.77
N ASP A 22 -13.21 28.17 -4.05
CA ASP A 22 -14.06 29.28 -4.52
C ASP A 22 -15.56 28.93 -4.49
N ILE A 23 -15.90 27.66 -4.27
CA ILE A 23 -17.26 27.18 -4.27
C ILE A 23 -17.89 27.37 -2.88
N PRO A 24 -18.96 28.18 -2.72
CA PRO A 24 -19.49 28.60 -1.42
C PRO A 24 -20.08 27.47 -0.55
N TYR A 25 -20.39 26.32 -1.13
CA TYR A 25 -20.93 25.16 -0.41
C TYR A 25 -19.87 24.10 -0.06
N VAL A 26 -18.61 24.30 -0.44
CA VAL A 26 -17.50 23.39 -0.10
C VAL A 26 -16.86 23.87 1.20
N LYS A 27 -17.20 23.21 2.31
CA LYS A 27 -16.74 23.63 3.64
C LYS A 27 -15.41 23.01 4.08
N ASN A 28 -15.18 21.73 3.75
CA ASN A 28 -14.04 20.96 4.25
C ASN A 28 -13.32 20.27 3.11
N ILE A 29 -12.11 20.76 2.77
CA ILE A 29 -11.20 20.10 1.83
C ILE A 29 -10.10 19.44 2.66
N LYS A 30 -9.96 18.12 2.55
CA LYS A 30 -8.85 17.37 3.14
C LYS A 30 -7.95 16.87 2.02
N VAL A 31 -6.67 17.23 2.10
CA VAL A 31 -5.64 16.72 1.20
C VAL A 31 -4.85 15.70 2.00
N GLU A 32 -5.05 14.42 1.68
CA GLU A 32 -4.23 13.36 2.22
C GLU A 32 -3.12 13.07 1.21
N PRO A 33 -1.85 13.39 1.50
CA PRO A 33 -0.76 12.99 0.62
C PRO A 33 -0.77 11.47 0.55
N GLU A 34 -0.62 10.93 -0.65
CA GLU A 34 -0.49 9.50 -0.83
C GLU A 34 0.73 9.07 -0.02
N LYS A 35 0.51 8.36 1.10
CA LYS A 35 1.60 7.72 1.83
C LYS A 35 2.19 6.73 0.85
N LYS A 36 3.34 7.05 0.27
CA LYS A 36 4.17 6.09 -0.45
C LYS A 36 4.33 4.91 0.48
N LYS A 37 3.59 3.82 0.22
CA LYS A 37 3.84 2.54 0.87
C LYS A 37 5.27 2.22 0.46
N GLY A 38 6.21 2.39 1.40
CA GLY A 38 7.58 1.99 1.17
C GLY A 38 7.55 0.58 0.59
N ARG A 39 8.34 0.34 -0.45
CA ARG A 39 8.47 -1.01 -1.00
C ARG A 39 8.74 -1.93 0.19
N PRO A 40 7.95 -3.01 0.37
CA PRO A 40 8.21 -3.93 1.46
C PRO A 40 9.65 -4.41 1.32
N ASP A 41 10.45 -4.13 2.34
CA ASP A 41 11.85 -4.54 2.37
C ASP A 41 11.88 -6.04 2.68
N PHE A 42 11.98 -6.84 1.62
CA PHE A 42 12.07 -8.29 1.74
C PHE A 42 13.36 -8.72 2.47
N GLU A 43 14.38 -7.87 2.53
CA GLU A 43 15.62 -8.18 3.24
C GLU A 43 15.41 -8.12 4.77
N SER A 44 14.56 -7.20 5.24
CA SER A 44 14.19 -7.11 6.67
C SER A 44 13.53 -8.38 7.23
N VAL A 45 12.89 -9.19 6.38
CA VAL A 45 12.21 -10.44 6.81
C VAL A 45 13.09 -11.69 6.73
N PHE A 46 14.28 -11.61 6.12
CA PHE A 46 15.18 -12.77 6.03
C PHE A 46 15.73 -13.20 7.40
N GLY A 47 15.87 -12.25 8.35
CA GLY A 47 16.29 -12.56 9.72
C GLY A 47 15.35 -13.51 10.48
N ILE A 48 14.06 -13.57 10.10
CA ILE A 48 13.05 -14.41 10.75
C ILE A 48 13.37 -15.92 10.61
N TRP A 49 14.12 -16.28 9.58
CA TRP A 49 14.43 -17.66 9.22
C TRP A 49 15.88 -18.06 9.53
N LYS A 50 16.72 -17.12 9.98
CA LYS A 50 18.17 -17.32 10.14
C LYS A 50 18.54 -18.44 11.12
N ASP A 51 17.78 -18.59 12.20
CA ASP A 51 18.03 -19.59 13.24
C ASP A 51 17.14 -20.84 13.10
N ARG A 52 16.39 -20.94 11.98
CA ARG A 52 15.51 -22.09 11.73
C ARG A 52 16.19 -23.04 10.76
N ASP A 53 16.25 -24.31 11.14
CA ASP A 53 16.71 -25.39 10.26
C ASP A 53 15.62 -25.71 9.21
N ILE A 54 15.50 -24.81 8.22
CA ILE A 54 14.46 -24.87 7.18
C ILE A 54 15.14 -24.93 5.83
N THR A 55 15.03 -26.08 5.19
CA THR A 55 15.44 -26.30 3.81
C THR A 55 14.30 -25.93 2.84
N ILE A 56 14.65 -25.59 1.60
CA ILE A 56 13.67 -25.35 0.53
C ILE A 56 12.76 -26.56 0.31
N GLU A 57 13.31 -27.77 0.49
CA GLU A 57 12.56 -29.03 0.40
C GLU A 57 11.49 -29.14 1.49
N ASN A 58 11.82 -28.79 2.74
CA ASN A 58 10.86 -28.73 3.85
C ASN A 58 9.72 -27.73 3.58
N ILE A 59 10.02 -26.58 2.98
CA ILE A 59 9.02 -25.58 2.59
C ILE A 59 8.10 -26.13 1.51
N ARG A 60 8.66 -26.73 0.45
CA ARG A 60 7.88 -27.31 -0.65
C ARG A 60 6.99 -28.45 -0.17
N LYS A 61 7.48 -29.32 0.71
CA LYS A 61 6.70 -30.41 1.31
C LYS A 61 5.54 -29.90 2.15
N LYS A 62 5.71 -28.81 2.91
CA LYS A 62 4.61 -28.20 3.69
C LYS A 62 3.60 -27.45 2.81
N ALA A 63 4.05 -26.74 1.79
CA ALA A 63 3.20 -25.91 0.94
C ALA A 63 2.45 -26.72 -0.14
N TRP A 64 3.12 -27.74 -0.70
CA TRP A 64 2.67 -28.49 -1.87
C TRP A 64 2.65 -30.00 -1.66
N GLY A 65 2.96 -30.47 -0.45
CA GLY A 65 2.75 -31.86 -0.06
C GLY A 65 1.26 -32.16 -0.09
N ARG A 66 0.76 -32.45 -1.29
CA ARG A 66 -0.44 -33.26 -1.44
C ARG A 66 -0.15 -34.53 -0.69
N ILE A 67 -0.93 -34.78 0.36
CA ILE A 67 -0.98 -36.06 1.05
C ILE A 67 -1.30 -37.10 -0.04
N VAL A 68 -0.28 -37.82 -0.52
CA VAL A 68 -0.50 -39.04 -1.26
C VAL A 68 -0.28 -40.16 -0.27
N LYS A 69 -1.41 -40.52 0.35
CA LYS A 69 -1.71 -41.72 1.15
C LYS A 69 -0.93 -41.92 2.45
#